data_AF-A0AAI9Y000-F1
#
_entry.id   AF-A0AAI9Y000-F1
#
_cell.length_a   1.000
_cell.length_b   1.000
_cell.length_c   1.000
_cell.angle_alpha   90.00
_cell.angle_beta   90.00
_cell.angle_gamma   90.00
#
_symmetry.space_group_name_H-M   'P 1'
#
loop_
_entity.id
_entity.type
_entity.pdbx_description
1 polymer ?
#
loop_
_entity_poly.entity_id
_entity_poly.type
_entity_poly.pdbx_seq_one_letter_code
_entity_poly.pdbx_strand_id
1 'polypeptide(L)'
;MFIITVGGGPSGDAIGFRYWHDPGPMNEYLRPGALGRFLAFWKVFIQATFSYGGSEMVVVASGETENPRRNIPKAIRRVFWRIAIFYVLAIFLVGLCVSSEDPNLLNAISSSSPGAAQSPFVIAISNAGIGTLPSIINGVILSSAWSAGNSFFYASTRVLYAAALDGKAPAILKWERFGVPYACVGATSALGCLVYLNVNNRAAEVFFWISNLSAVSTLIVWASVCYTYLRFYQCLRHNGIDRDTLPYKAPMQPFLAYFAIIFCLVVAFFNGFDAFFPGRFSAKTFLPPYIDIPIFLSLFLGYKFVKKTKFVKVSEMDIWSGKAEIDRLEPTWPVVKPRNWLERIWFWIA
;
A
#
# COMPACT_ATOMS: atom_id res chain seq x y z
N MET A 1 -5.50 -0.05 23.78
CA MET A 1 -6.30 1.13 23.36
C MET A 1 -7.69 1.09 23.96
N PHE A 2 -8.58 0.18 23.55
CA PHE A 2 -9.94 0.08 24.13
C PHE A 2 -9.98 0.12 25.67
N ILE A 3 -9.13 -0.67 26.34
CA ILE A 3 -9.02 -0.70 27.81
C ILE A 3 -8.65 0.68 28.39
N ILE A 4 -7.74 1.41 27.73
CA ILE A 4 -7.34 2.76 28.14
C ILE A 4 -8.52 3.73 27.97
N THR A 5 -9.24 3.64 26.86
CA THR A 5 -10.39 4.50 26.57
C THR A 5 -11.50 4.40 27.63
N VAL A 6 -11.73 3.20 28.19
CA VAL A 6 -12.76 2.96 29.21
C VAL A 6 -12.26 3.13 30.66
N GLY A 7 -11.07 3.71 30.86
CA GLY A 7 -10.54 4.02 32.20
C GLY A 7 -9.73 2.91 32.86
N GLY A 8 -9.33 1.88 32.12
CA GLY A 8 -8.47 0.80 32.62
C GLY A 8 -6.98 1.17 32.75
N GLY A 9 -6.65 2.46 32.69
CA GLY A 9 -5.30 2.96 32.95
C GLY A 9 -5.05 3.21 34.44
N PRO A 10 -3.78 3.31 34.89
CA PRO A 10 -3.40 3.69 36.25
C PRO A 10 -4.07 4.96 36.79
N SER A 11 -4.44 5.90 35.91
CA SER A 11 -5.15 7.14 36.25
C SER A 11 -6.64 6.94 36.56
N GLY A 12 -7.23 5.81 36.17
CA GLY A 12 -8.67 5.55 36.33
C GLY A 12 -9.60 6.45 35.49
N ASP A 13 -9.05 7.35 34.67
CA ASP A 13 -9.85 8.31 33.88
C ASP A 13 -10.40 7.66 32.61
N ALA A 14 -11.73 7.63 32.49
CA ALA A 14 -12.40 7.17 31.28
C ALA A 14 -12.40 8.29 30.23
N ILE A 15 -11.54 8.16 29.23
CA ILE A 15 -11.42 9.12 28.12
C ILE A 15 -12.70 9.12 27.26
N GLY A 16 -13.25 7.94 26.96
CA GLY A 16 -14.43 7.82 26.10
C GLY A 16 -14.24 8.51 24.75
N PHE A 17 -15.17 9.40 24.40
CA PHE A 17 -15.16 10.20 23.16
C PHE A 17 -14.68 11.64 23.36
N ARG A 18 -13.99 11.94 24.48
CA ARG A 18 -13.58 13.31 24.85
C ARG A 18 -12.89 14.05 23.70
N TYR A 19 -11.86 13.46 23.10
CA TYR A 19 -11.11 14.06 21.99
C TYR A 19 -11.86 14.13 20.66
N TRP A 20 -12.92 13.34 20.50
CA TRP A 20 -13.80 13.40 19.33
C TRP A 20 -14.87 14.49 19.46
N HIS A 21 -15.13 14.98 20.67
CA HIS A 21 -15.96 16.16 20.90
C HIS A 21 -15.14 17.45 20.87
N ASP A 22 -13.97 17.45 21.50
CA ASP A 22 -13.07 18.60 21.62
C ASP A 22 -11.61 18.13 21.59
N PRO A 23 -10.78 18.47 20.57
CA PRO A 23 -10.98 19.48 19.51
C PRO A 23 -11.87 19.03 18.33
N GLY A 24 -12.27 17.75 18.29
CA GLY A 24 -13.12 17.19 17.24
C GLY A 24 -12.39 16.26 16.27
N PRO A 25 -13.12 15.56 15.38
CA PRO A 25 -12.57 14.46 14.58
C PRO A 25 -11.81 14.92 13.31
N MET A 26 -11.92 16.19 12.92
CA MET A 26 -11.31 16.74 11.71
C MET A 26 -10.62 18.06 11.98
N ASN A 27 -9.30 18.06 11.87
CA ASN A 27 -8.49 19.28 11.96
C ASN A 27 -8.57 20.10 10.67
N GLU A 28 -8.24 21.38 10.78
CA GLU A 28 -8.19 22.32 9.67
C GLU A 28 -6.76 22.38 9.10
N TYR A 29 -6.63 22.41 7.77
CA TYR A 29 -5.33 22.48 7.08
C TYR A 29 -5.29 23.65 6.09
N LEU A 30 -4.22 24.47 6.16
CA LEU A 30 -3.93 25.65 5.30
C LEU A 30 -4.89 26.83 5.38
N ARG A 31 -6.18 26.59 5.65
CA ARG A 31 -7.24 27.59 5.77
C ARG A 31 -8.13 27.22 6.95
N PRO A 32 -8.76 28.21 7.63
CA PRO A 32 -9.78 27.91 8.61
C PRO A 32 -11.11 27.49 7.98
N GLY A 33 -11.96 26.81 8.75
CA GLY A 33 -13.33 26.46 8.37
C GLY A 33 -13.48 25.22 7.47
N ALA A 34 -14.64 25.10 6.80
CA ALA A 34 -15.01 23.91 6.03
C ALA A 34 -14.02 23.56 4.91
N LEU A 35 -13.47 24.58 4.23
CA LEU A 35 -12.43 24.42 3.22
C LEU A 35 -11.16 23.81 3.85
N GLY A 36 -10.74 24.31 5.01
CA GLY A 36 -9.62 23.77 5.78
C GLY A 36 -9.75 22.28 6.11
N ARG A 37 -10.93 21.87 6.56
CA ARG A 37 -11.24 20.47 6.88
C ARG A 37 -11.20 19.58 5.63
N PHE A 38 -11.71 20.08 4.50
CA PHE A 38 -11.60 19.37 3.23
C PHE A 38 -10.15 19.20 2.78
N LEU A 39 -9.29 20.22 2.91
CA LEU A 39 -7.87 20.10 2.56
C LEU A 39 -7.14 19.12 3.48
N ALA A 40 -7.50 19.08 4.77
CA ALA A 40 -6.95 18.11 5.72
C ALA A 40 -7.35 16.68 5.32
N PHE A 41 -8.63 16.47 5.02
CA PHE A 41 -9.16 15.21 4.51
C PHE A 41 -8.48 14.79 3.18
N TRP A 42 -8.22 15.75 2.29
CA TRP A 42 -7.52 15.46 1.04
C TRP A 42 -6.06 15.04 1.28
N LYS A 43 -5.36 15.75 2.18
CA LYS A 43 -3.94 15.49 2.46
C LYS A 43 -3.69 14.09 3.01
N VAL A 44 -4.62 13.52 3.75
CA VAL A 44 -4.46 12.17 4.34
C VAL A 44 -4.57 11.03 3.32
N PHE A 45 -5.12 11.25 2.12
CA PHE A 45 -5.23 10.18 1.11
C PHE A 45 -3.88 9.58 0.71
N ILE A 46 -2.82 10.37 0.74
CA ILE A 46 -1.49 9.91 0.36
C ILE A 46 -0.90 8.99 1.42
N GLN A 47 -1.04 9.36 2.70
CA GLN A 47 -0.61 8.49 3.80
C GLN A 47 -1.48 7.26 3.96
N ALA A 48 -2.79 7.39 3.66
CA ALA A 48 -3.67 6.24 3.53
C ALA A 48 -3.17 5.33 2.40
N THR A 49 -2.88 5.87 1.21
CA THR A 49 -2.38 5.07 0.09
C THR A 49 -1.07 4.35 0.41
N PHE A 50 -0.12 5.04 1.04
CA PHE A 50 1.11 4.41 1.52
C PHE A 50 0.84 3.23 2.46
N SER A 51 -0.09 3.42 3.41
CA SER A 51 -0.45 2.38 4.39
C SER A 51 -1.13 1.17 3.74
N TYR A 52 -1.95 1.38 2.71
CA TYR A 52 -2.64 0.32 1.98
C TYR A 52 -1.80 -0.28 0.83
N GLY A 53 -0.61 0.24 0.58
CA GLY A 53 0.34 -0.29 -0.40
C GLY A 53 0.76 -1.73 -0.06
N GLY A 54 1.11 -2.52 -1.09
CA GLY A 54 1.50 -3.91 -0.92
C GLY A 54 0.34 -4.91 -0.92
N SER A 55 -0.92 -4.46 -1.03
CA SER A 55 -2.06 -5.36 -1.25
C SER A 55 -1.89 -6.24 -2.51
N GLU A 56 -1.18 -5.72 -3.50
CA GLU A 56 -0.78 -6.37 -4.74
C GLU A 56 0.26 -7.50 -4.55
N MET A 57 0.94 -7.60 -3.39
CA MET A 57 1.91 -8.67 -3.13
C MET A 57 1.27 -10.06 -3.19
N VAL A 58 -0.03 -10.18 -2.90
CA VAL A 58 -0.77 -11.45 -3.04
C VAL A 58 -0.71 -11.95 -4.48
N VAL A 59 -0.67 -11.06 -5.48
CA VAL A 59 -0.55 -11.41 -6.89
C VAL A 59 0.89 -11.82 -7.22
N VAL A 60 1.90 -11.13 -6.68
CA VAL A 60 3.31 -11.50 -6.88
C VAL A 60 3.58 -12.92 -6.36
N ALA A 61 3.00 -13.28 -5.21
CA ALA A 61 3.11 -14.61 -4.63
C ALA A 61 2.26 -15.69 -5.35
N SER A 62 1.38 -15.30 -6.27
CA SER A 62 0.45 -16.25 -6.90
C SER A 62 1.13 -17.31 -7.77
N GLY A 63 2.29 -16.99 -8.36
CA GLY A 63 3.08 -17.94 -9.14
C GLY A 63 3.72 -19.05 -8.31
N GLU A 64 3.85 -18.86 -6.99
CA GLU A 64 4.46 -19.81 -6.05
C GLU A 64 3.41 -20.43 -5.10
N THR A 65 2.14 -20.05 -5.25
CA THR A 65 1.05 -20.49 -4.37
C THR A 65 0.50 -21.85 -4.79
N GLU A 66 0.37 -22.77 -3.85
CA GLU A 66 -0.36 -24.02 -4.06
C GLU A 66 -1.84 -23.76 -4.39
N ASN A 67 -2.37 -24.45 -5.40
CA ASN A 67 -3.75 -24.29 -5.88
C ASN A 67 -4.21 -22.81 -5.97
N PRO A 68 -3.62 -22.02 -6.89
CA PRO A 68 -3.83 -20.57 -6.94
C PRO A 68 -5.29 -20.19 -7.24
N ARG A 69 -6.01 -20.98 -8.05
CA ARG A 69 -7.43 -20.74 -8.39
C ARG A 69 -8.36 -20.76 -7.17
N ARG A 70 -8.02 -21.55 -6.14
CA ARG A 70 -8.75 -21.58 -4.87
C ARG A 70 -8.20 -20.58 -3.86
N ASN A 71 -6.87 -20.54 -3.70
CA ASN A 71 -6.24 -19.86 -2.58
C ASN A 71 -6.12 -18.34 -2.79
N ILE A 72 -5.89 -17.87 -4.02
CA ILE A 72 -5.81 -16.43 -4.31
C ILE A 72 -7.14 -15.71 -4.09
N PRO A 73 -8.30 -16.19 -4.60
CA PRO A 73 -9.58 -15.53 -4.35
C PRO A 73 -10.01 -15.53 -2.87
N LYS A 74 -9.54 -16.51 -2.09
CA LYS A 74 -9.75 -16.55 -0.64
C LYS A 74 -8.86 -15.52 0.06
N ALA A 75 -7.57 -15.50 -0.28
CA ALA A 75 -6.61 -14.55 0.28
C ALA A 75 -7.05 -13.10 0.04
N ILE A 76 -7.46 -12.75 -1.18
CA ILE A 76 -7.94 -11.40 -1.53
C ILE A 76 -9.09 -10.96 -0.63
N ARG A 77 -10.12 -11.81 -0.47
CA ARG A 77 -11.30 -11.50 0.36
C ARG A 77 -10.93 -11.30 1.83
N ARG A 78 -10.00 -12.11 2.35
CA ARG A 78 -9.54 -12.00 3.74
C ARG A 78 -8.68 -10.78 3.97
N VAL A 79 -7.72 -10.52 3.08
CA VAL A 79 -6.84 -9.36 3.16
C VAL A 79 -7.67 -8.07 3.15
N PHE A 80 -8.70 -7.99 2.30
CA PHE A 80 -9.61 -6.85 2.29
C PHE A 80 -10.26 -6.60 3.66
N TRP A 81 -10.95 -7.59 4.22
CA TRP A 81 -11.62 -7.43 5.53
C TRP A 81 -10.65 -7.21 6.68
N ARG A 82 -9.49 -7.89 6.63
CA ARG A 82 -8.44 -7.75 7.64
C ARG A 82 -7.90 -6.33 7.67
N ILE A 83 -7.53 -5.78 6.52
CA ILE A 83 -7.04 -4.40 6.44
C ILE A 83 -8.15 -3.42 6.84
N ALA A 84 -9.36 -3.58 6.30
CA ALA A 84 -10.48 -2.70 6.62
C ALA A 84 -10.78 -2.65 8.12
N ILE A 85 -10.90 -3.80 8.78
CA ILE A 85 -11.23 -3.86 10.20
C ILE A 85 -10.04 -3.40 11.04
N PHE A 86 -8.85 -4.00 10.88
CA PHE A 86 -7.74 -3.72 11.79
C PHE A 86 -7.20 -2.31 11.61
N TYR A 87 -7.16 -1.74 10.40
CA TYR A 87 -6.62 -0.39 10.21
C TYR A 87 -7.59 0.66 10.71
N VAL A 88 -8.86 0.58 10.30
CA VAL A 88 -9.89 1.56 10.70
C VAL A 88 -10.12 1.48 12.20
N LEU A 89 -10.28 0.27 12.77
CA LEU A 89 -10.52 0.10 14.20
C LEU A 89 -9.31 0.55 15.02
N ALA A 90 -8.08 0.22 14.62
CA ALA A 90 -6.89 0.63 15.37
C ALA A 90 -6.72 2.15 15.37
N ILE A 91 -6.89 2.81 14.21
CA ILE A 91 -6.81 4.27 14.11
C ILE A 91 -7.95 4.93 14.89
N PHE A 92 -9.17 4.40 14.81
CA PHE A 92 -10.31 4.88 15.59
C PHE A 92 -10.03 4.82 17.09
N LEU A 93 -9.59 3.66 17.60
CA LEU A 93 -9.28 3.48 19.02
C LEU A 93 -8.12 4.37 19.50
N VAL A 94 -7.11 4.60 18.66
CA VAL A 94 -6.02 5.54 18.99
C VAL A 94 -6.50 6.97 19.00
N GLY A 95 -7.33 7.37 18.03
CA GLY A 95 -7.93 8.70 17.99
C GLY A 95 -8.87 8.99 19.17
N LEU A 96 -9.41 7.97 19.84
CA LEU A 96 -10.13 8.14 21.10
C LEU A 96 -9.19 8.39 22.28
N CYS A 97 -7.95 7.89 22.24
CA CYS A 97 -7.00 7.98 23.35
C CYS A 97 -6.08 9.21 23.29
N VAL A 98 -5.89 9.81 22.12
CA VAL A 98 -4.90 10.89 21.91
C VAL A 98 -5.58 12.07 21.23
N SER A 99 -5.40 13.26 21.80
CA SER A 99 -5.85 14.51 21.18
C SER A 99 -5.08 14.78 19.88
N SER A 100 -5.77 15.30 18.88
CA SER A 100 -5.12 15.73 17.63
C SER A 100 -4.21 16.96 17.83
N GLU A 101 -4.33 17.64 18.96
CA GLU A 101 -3.51 18.78 19.39
C GLU A 101 -2.42 18.40 20.41
N ASP A 102 -2.21 17.10 20.67
CA ASP A 102 -1.19 16.66 21.62
C ASP A 102 0.20 17.20 21.22
N PRO A 103 0.90 17.92 22.11
CA PRO A 103 2.20 18.51 21.80
C PRO A 103 3.23 17.47 21.35
N ASN A 104 3.19 16.24 21.85
CA ASN A 104 4.10 15.17 21.42
C ASN A 104 3.80 14.77 19.97
N LEU A 105 2.53 14.68 19.59
CA LEU A 105 2.11 14.40 18.22
C LEU A 105 2.54 15.52 17.25
N LEU A 106 2.35 16.78 17.65
CA LEU A 106 2.74 17.94 16.84
C LEU A 106 4.27 18.09 16.78
N ASN A 107 4.98 17.84 17.89
CA ASN A 107 6.43 17.84 17.96
C ASN A 107 7.07 16.70 17.16
N ALA A 108 6.37 15.58 16.98
CA ALA A 108 6.79 14.54 16.05
C ALA A 108 6.93 15.09 14.62
N ILE A 109 6.00 15.97 14.23
CA ILE A 109 5.93 16.58 12.91
C ILE A 109 6.90 17.76 12.78
N SER A 110 7.04 18.60 13.82
CA SER A 110 7.86 19.82 13.78
C SER A 110 9.33 19.62 14.17
N SER A 111 9.61 18.69 15.10
CA SER A 111 10.87 18.64 15.85
C SER A 111 11.72 17.38 15.59
N SER A 112 11.27 16.46 14.72
CA SER A 112 12.07 15.31 14.26
C SER A 112 12.68 14.46 15.38
N SER A 113 11.98 14.31 16.50
CA SER A 113 12.36 13.36 17.55
C SER A 113 12.29 11.91 17.01
N PRO A 114 13.00 10.95 17.62
CA PRO A 114 13.11 9.58 17.12
C PRO A 114 11.74 8.99 16.76
N GLY A 115 11.54 8.65 15.47
CA GLY A 115 10.22 8.45 14.86
C GLY A 115 9.36 7.32 15.45
N ALA A 116 9.94 6.36 16.17
CA ALA A 116 9.18 5.33 16.87
C ALA A 116 8.60 5.83 18.21
N ALA A 117 9.33 6.69 18.93
CA ALA A 117 8.95 7.17 20.26
C ALA A 117 7.72 8.10 20.23
N GLN A 118 7.43 8.69 19.07
CA GLN A 118 6.31 9.61 18.85
C GLN A 118 5.14 8.95 18.12
N SER A 119 5.10 7.62 18.06
CA SER A 119 3.93 6.90 17.54
C SER A 119 2.69 7.22 18.37
N PRO A 120 1.53 7.53 17.76
CA PRO A 120 0.28 7.75 18.50
C PRO A 120 -0.09 6.61 19.45
N PHE A 121 0.28 5.37 19.11
CA PHE A 121 0.08 4.22 19.99
C PHE A 121 0.95 4.30 21.25
N VAL A 122 2.20 4.78 21.12
CA VAL A 122 3.14 4.93 22.22
C VAL A 122 2.73 6.12 23.09
N ILE A 123 2.34 7.25 22.46
CA ILE A 123 1.83 8.44 23.14
C ILE A 123 0.58 8.10 23.97
N ALA A 124 -0.39 7.36 23.41
CA ALA A 124 -1.58 6.94 24.13
C ALA A 124 -1.26 6.16 25.43
N ILE A 125 -0.26 5.29 25.38
CA ILE A 125 0.15 4.44 26.51
C ILE A 125 0.93 5.26 27.54
N SER A 126 1.80 6.17 27.07
CA SER A 126 2.55 7.08 27.92
C SER A 126 1.61 8.03 28.66
N ASN A 127 0.65 8.63 27.95
CA ASN A 127 -0.35 9.52 28.54
C ASN A 127 -1.25 8.79 29.54
N ALA A 128 -1.49 7.49 29.34
CA ALA A 128 -2.20 6.64 30.31
C ALA A 128 -1.36 6.32 31.58
N GLY A 129 -0.08 6.69 31.62
CA GLY A 129 0.80 6.45 32.78
C GLY A 129 1.36 5.02 32.87
N ILE A 130 1.31 4.24 31.79
CA ILE A 130 1.80 2.85 31.78
C ILE A 130 3.28 2.86 31.38
N GLY A 131 4.19 2.62 32.33
CA GLY A 131 5.64 2.79 32.11
C GLY A 131 6.34 1.76 31.23
N THR A 132 6.02 0.46 31.35
CA THR A 132 6.76 -0.62 30.65
C THR A 132 6.27 -0.86 29.22
N LEU A 133 4.98 -0.63 28.98
CA LEU A 133 4.33 -0.96 27.72
C LEU A 133 4.82 -0.15 26.49
N PRO A 134 5.21 1.14 26.60
CA PRO A 134 5.80 1.91 25.50
C PRO A 134 7.01 1.23 24.87
N SER A 135 7.94 0.71 25.68
CA SER A 135 9.16 0.03 25.20
C SER A 135 8.84 -1.28 24.48
N ILE A 136 7.87 -2.05 24.98
CA ILE A 136 7.39 -3.27 24.33
C ILE A 136 6.79 -2.94 22.95
N ILE A 137 5.91 -1.94 22.89
CA ILE A 137 5.28 -1.51 21.64
C ILE A 137 6.33 -1.00 20.65
N ASN A 138 7.33 -0.23 21.09
CA ASN A 138 8.44 0.17 20.23
C ASN A 138 9.19 -1.02 19.65
N GLY A 139 9.50 -2.04 20.46
CA GLY A 139 10.13 -3.28 19.97
C GLY A 139 9.27 -4.02 18.94
N VAL A 140 7.96 -4.07 19.15
CA VAL A 140 7.01 -4.66 18.18
C VAL A 140 6.94 -3.85 16.90
N ILE A 141 6.88 -2.52 16.97
CA ILE A 141 6.87 -1.64 15.79
C ILE A 141 8.15 -1.82 14.98
N LEU A 142 9.32 -1.87 15.63
CA LEU A 142 10.60 -2.06 14.95
C LEU A 142 10.72 -3.43 14.28
N SER A 143 10.34 -4.51 14.97
CA SER A 143 10.33 -5.85 14.37
C SER A 143 9.32 -5.99 13.22
N SER A 144 8.15 -5.35 13.34
CA SER A 144 7.17 -5.25 12.26
C SER A 144 7.71 -4.46 11.06
N ALA A 145 8.37 -3.34 11.29
CA ALA A 145 8.98 -2.53 10.22
C ALA A 145 10.08 -3.30 9.49
N TRP A 146 10.90 -4.05 10.21
CA TRP A 146 11.91 -4.94 9.63
C TRP A 146 11.29 -6.03 8.76
N SER A 147 10.24 -6.69 9.26
CA SER A 147 9.50 -7.71 8.51
C SER A 147 8.90 -7.15 7.23
N ALA A 148 8.24 -5.98 7.29
CA ALA A 148 7.69 -5.31 6.13
C ALA A 148 8.78 -4.96 5.10
N GLY A 149 9.92 -4.42 5.56
CA GLY A 149 11.06 -4.12 4.70
C GLY A 149 11.56 -5.35 3.93
N ASN A 150 11.68 -6.50 4.60
CA ASN A 150 12.07 -7.75 3.95
C ASN A 150 11.06 -8.20 2.87
N SER A 151 9.75 -8.10 3.16
CA SER A 151 8.70 -8.44 2.19
C SER A 151 8.74 -7.55 0.94
N PHE A 152 8.88 -6.22 1.10
CA PHE A 152 8.96 -5.30 -0.02
C PHE A 152 10.27 -5.45 -0.82
N PHE A 153 11.38 -5.78 -0.14
CA PHE A 153 12.64 -6.08 -0.81
C PHE A 153 12.53 -7.35 -1.69
N TYR A 154 11.94 -8.42 -1.16
CA TYR A 154 11.63 -9.63 -1.93
C TYR A 154 10.71 -9.31 -3.13
N ALA A 155 9.63 -8.56 -2.93
CA ALA A 155 8.70 -8.22 -4.01
C ALA A 155 9.38 -7.42 -5.13
N SER A 156 10.16 -6.40 -4.76
CA SER A 156 10.84 -5.51 -5.70
C SER A 156 11.83 -6.28 -6.58
N THR A 157 12.62 -7.17 -5.97
CA THR A 157 13.60 -7.99 -6.71
C THR A 157 12.91 -8.96 -7.67
N ARG A 158 11.79 -9.58 -7.27
CA ARG A 158 11.02 -10.51 -8.12
C ARG A 158 10.33 -9.81 -9.29
N VAL A 159 9.73 -8.65 -9.06
CA VAL A 159 9.10 -7.86 -10.14
C VAL A 159 10.15 -7.41 -11.16
N LEU A 160 11.32 -6.94 -10.69
CA LEU A 160 12.41 -6.53 -11.56
C LEU A 160 12.98 -7.71 -12.37
N TYR A 161 13.13 -8.87 -11.74
CA TYR A 161 13.58 -10.10 -12.39
C TYR A 161 12.57 -10.61 -13.44
N ALA A 162 11.28 -10.61 -13.12
CA ALA A 162 10.23 -10.97 -14.07
C ALA A 162 10.21 -10.03 -15.29
N ALA A 163 10.37 -8.71 -15.06
CA ALA A 163 10.51 -7.75 -16.14
C ALA A 163 11.76 -8.00 -17.01
N ALA A 164 12.87 -8.42 -16.39
CA ALA A 164 14.08 -8.80 -17.12
C ALA A 164 13.83 -10.04 -17.99
N LEU A 165 13.24 -11.11 -17.44
CA LEU A 165 12.90 -12.35 -18.17
C LEU A 165 12.06 -12.07 -19.41
N ASP A 166 11.03 -11.23 -19.28
CA ASP A 166 10.15 -10.75 -20.35
C ASP A 166 10.85 -9.86 -21.40
N GLY A 167 12.14 -9.55 -21.22
CA GLY A 167 12.89 -8.65 -22.10
C GLY A 167 12.46 -7.18 -21.99
N LYS A 168 11.76 -6.82 -20.91
CA LYS A 168 11.32 -5.45 -20.60
C LYS A 168 12.38 -4.66 -19.83
N ALA A 169 13.29 -5.34 -19.14
CA ALA A 169 14.44 -4.74 -18.45
C ALA A 169 15.79 -5.24 -19.04
N PRO A 170 16.92 -4.55 -18.74
CA PRO A 170 18.25 -4.94 -19.24
C PRO A 170 18.63 -6.40 -18.94
N ALA A 171 19.30 -7.05 -19.88
CA ALA A 171 19.64 -8.48 -19.77
C ALA A 171 20.56 -8.81 -18.58
N ILE A 172 21.37 -7.85 -18.11
CA ILE A 172 22.21 -8.03 -16.92
C ILE A 172 21.40 -8.38 -15.66
N LEU A 173 20.14 -7.93 -15.59
CA LEU A 173 19.25 -8.22 -14.46
C LEU A 173 18.76 -9.66 -14.42
N LYS A 174 18.93 -10.43 -15.51
CA LYS A 174 18.65 -11.87 -15.54
C LYS A 174 19.70 -12.70 -14.80
N TRP A 175 20.82 -12.09 -14.39
CA TRP A 175 21.89 -12.82 -13.72
C TRP A 175 21.40 -13.37 -12.38
N GLU A 176 21.24 -14.69 -12.37
CA GLU A 176 20.72 -15.49 -11.28
C GLU A 176 21.75 -16.57 -10.95
N ARG A 177 21.95 -16.83 -9.65
CA ARG A 177 22.74 -17.96 -9.16
C ARG A 177 22.08 -18.51 -7.89
N PHE A 178 21.97 -19.84 -7.78
CA PHE A 178 21.38 -20.54 -6.63
C PHE A 178 19.92 -20.16 -6.27
N GLY A 179 19.09 -19.84 -7.26
CA GLY A 179 17.71 -19.37 -7.11
C GLY A 179 17.59 -17.88 -6.78
N VAL A 180 18.67 -17.10 -6.79
CA VAL A 180 18.69 -15.69 -6.35
C VAL A 180 19.14 -14.76 -7.49
N PRO A 181 18.31 -13.77 -7.90
CA PRO A 181 18.68 -12.82 -8.95
C PRO A 181 19.61 -11.72 -8.41
N TYR A 182 20.91 -12.03 -8.27
CA TYR A 182 21.92 -11.15 -7.65
C TYR A 182 21.98 -9.75 -8.25
N ALA A 183 21.83 -9.61 -9.57
CA ALA A 183 21.83 -8.29 -10.21
C ALA A 183 20.62 -7.44 -9.79
N CYS A 184 19.43 -8.05 -9.67
CA CYS A 184 18.23 -7.37 -9.18
C CYS A 184 18.33 -7.02 -7.70
N VAL A 185 18.91 -7.90 -6.89
CA VAL A 185 19.20 -7.67 -5.47
C VAL A 185 20.14 -6.47 -5.32
N GLY A 186 21.25 -6.45 -6.06
CA GLY A 186 22.21 -5.34 -6.04
C GLY A 186 21.59 -4.00 -6.44
N ALA A 187 20.79 -3.98 -7.52
CA ALA A 187 20.07 -2.78 -7.95
C ALA A 187 19.08 -2.27 -6.89
N THR A 188 18.32 -3.17 -6.27
CA THR A 188 17.35 -2.82 -5.21
C THR A 188 18.07 -2.31 -3.96
N SER A 189 19.17 -2.95 -3.56
CA SER A 189 20.01 -2.50 -2.43
C SER A 189 20.64 -1.13 -2.69
N ALA A 190 21.10 -0.88 -3.91
CA ALA A 190 21.67 0.42 -4.28
C ALA A 190 20.64 1.55 -4.17
N LEU A 191 19.38 1.31 -4.55
CA LEU A 191 18.28 2.26 -4.31
C LEU A 191 17.95 2.40 -2.83
N GLY A 192 18.07 1.32 -2.05
CA GLY A 192 17.92 1.35 -0.59
C GLY A 192 18.90 2.32 0.10
N CYS A 193 20.09 2.53 -0.47
CA CYS A 193 21.06 3.51 0.04
C CYS A 193 20.55 4.96 0.03
N LEU A 194 19.45 5.27 -0.68
CA LEU A 194 18.79 6.58 -0.59
C LEU A 194 18.34 6.92 0.85
N VAL A 195 18.21 5.92 1.73
CA VAL A 195 17.95 6.16 3.16
C VAL A 195 19.04 6.98 3.85
N TYR A 196 20.28 6.98 3.33
CA TYR A 196 21.38 7.81 3.85
C TYR A 196 21.19 9.32 3.64
N LEU A 197 20.15 9.75 2.92
CA LEU A 197 19.73 11.16 2.91
C LEU A 197 19.41 11.69 4.32
N ASN A 198 19.11 10.79 5.27
CA ASN A 198 18.96 11.08 6.71
C ASN A 198 20.24 11.59 7.40
N VAL A 199 21.42 11.43 6.79
CA VAL A 199 22.67 11.92 7.37
C VAL A 199 22.71 13.45 7.33
N ASN A 200 22.20 14.06 6.26
CA ASN A 200 22.24 15.52 6.04
C ASN A 200 20.87 16.19 6.19
N ASN A 201 19.78 15.43 6.33
CA ASN A 201 18.42 15.94 6.48
C ASN A 201 17.74 15.32 7.70
N ARG A 202 16.61 15.89 8.10
CA ARG A 202 15.82 15.37 9.22
C ARG A 202 15.15 14.05 8.85
N ALA A 203 15.17 13.07 9.76
CA ALA A 203 14.62 11.74 9.52
C ALA A 203 13.13 11.75 9.12
N ALA A 204 12.33 12.62 9.75
CA ALA A 204 10.92 12.78 9.40
C ALA A 204 10.73 13.33 7.98
N GLU A 205 11.54 14.31 7.58
CA GLU A 205 11.47 14.96 6.26
C GLU A 205 11.75 13.93 5.14
N VAL A 206 12.82 13.15 5.28
CA VAL A 206 13.18 12.10 4.32
C VAL A 206 12.14 10.97 4.30
N PHE A 207 11.60 10.59 5.46
CA PHE A 207 10.49 9.63 5.53
C PHE A 207 9.28 10.13 4.74
N PHE A 208 8.88 11.38 4.90
CA PHE A 208 7.77 11.96 4.14
C PHE A 208 8.08 12.02 2.64
N TRP A 209 9.31 12.32 2.23
CA TRP A 209 9.70 12.28 0.82
C TRP A 209 9.56 10.88 0.21
N ILE A 210 10.12 9.86 0.86
CA ILE A 210 10.13 8.48 0.35
C ILE A 210 8.73 7.85 0.44
N SER A 211 7.98 8.11 1.52
CA SER A 211 6.59 7.61 1.65
C SER A 211 5.66 8.24 0.62
N ASN A 212 5.82 9.53 0.34
CA ASN A 212 5.05 10.21 -0.70
C ASN A 212 5.37 9.66 -2.09
N LEU A 213 6.66 9.46 -2.41
CA LEU A 213 7.11 8.77 -3.62
C LEU A 213 6.46 7.38 -3.73
N SER A 214 6.59 6.57 -2.68
CA SER A 214 5.99 5.23 -2.65
C SER A 214 4.47 5.26 -2.88
N ALA A 215 3.76 6.21 -2.28
CA ALA A 215 2.31 6.33 -2.45
C ALA A 215 1.91 6.67 -3.90
N VAL A 216 2.60 7.62 -4.54
CA VAL A 216 2.33 8.00 -5.94
C VAL A 216 2.62 6.83 -6.88
N SER A 217 3.76 6.17 -6.69
CA SER A 217 4.11 4.94 -7.41
C SER A 217 3.02 3.87 -7.27
N THR A 218 2.49 3.64 -6.07
CA THR A 218 1.38 2.70 -5.83
C THR A 218 0.10 3.12 -6.56
N LEU A 219 -0.28 4.41 -6.56
CA LEU A 219 -1.45 4.90 -7.32
C LEU A 219 -1.32 4.63 -8.82
N ILE A 220 -0.12 4.85 -9.38
CA ILE A 220 0.16 4.59 -10.80
C ILE A 220 0.04 3.09 -11.10
N VAL A 221 0.58 2.24 -10.22
CA VAL A 221 0.46 0.78 -10.34
C VAL A 221 -1.02 0.36 -10.32
N TRP A 222 -1.80 0.83 -9.35
CA TRP A 222 -3.22 0.48 -9.24
C TRP A 222 -4.04 0.97 -10.45
N ALA A 223 -3.79 2.19 -10.94
CA ALA A 223 -4.40 2.69 -12.16
C ALA A 223 -4.03 1.82 -13.38
N SER A 224 -2.76 1.41 -13.49
CA SER A 224 -2.25 0.55 -14.58
C SER A 224 -2.86 -0.86 -14.55
N VAL A 225 -3.00 -1.45 -13.35
CA VAL A 225 -3.67 -2.75 -13.16
C VAL A 225 -5.14 -2.66 -13.53
N CYS A 226 -5.85 -1.61 -13.08
CA CYS A 226 -7.25 -1.41 -13.43
C CYS A 226 -7.44 -1.19 -14.94
N TYR A 227 -6.54 -0.44 -15.59
CA TYR A 227 -6.56 -0.25 -17.04
C TYR A 227 -6.34 -1.58 -17.78
N THR A 228 -5.37 -2.39 -17.34
CA THR A 228 -5.11 -3.72 -17.90
C THR A 228 -6.32 -4.64 -17.72
N TYR A 229 -6.98 -4.58 -16.56
CA TYR A 229 -8.22 -5.30 -16.30
C TYR A 229 -9.36 -4.88 -17.24
N LEU A 230 -9.52 -3.58 -17.53
CA LEU A 230 -10.52 -3.11 -18.50
C LEU A 230 -10.27 -3.66 -19.90
N ARG A 231 -9.00 -3.73 -20.32
CA ARG A 231 -8.62 -4.35 -21.61
C ARG A 231 -8.92 -5.85 -21.63
N PHE A 232 -8.61 -6.56 -20.55
CA PHE A 232 -8.97 -7.96 -20.38
C PHE A 232 -10.50 -8.17 -20.43
N TYR A 233 -11.26 -7.34 -19.73
CA TYR A 233 -12.73 -7.36 -19.74
C TYR A 233 -13.30 -7.12 -21.16
N GLN A 234 -12.73 -6.18 -21.91
CA GLN A 234 -13.09 -5.93 -23.32
C GLN A 234 -12.78 -7.14 -24.20
N CYS A 235 -11.64 -7.82 -23.99
CA CYS A 235 -11.26 -9.03 -24.71
C CYS A 235 -12.23 -10.19 -24.45
N LEU A 236 -12.62 -10.43 -23.20
CA LEU A 236 -13.63 -11.45 -22.87
C LEU A 236 -14.96 -11.18 -23.56
N ARG A 237 -15.42 -9.92 -23.55
CA ARG A 237 -16.65 -9.52 -24.24
C ARG A 237 -16.56 -9.70 -25.76
N HIS A 238 -15.41 -9.38 -26.35
CA HIS A 238 -15.19 -9.57 -27.79
C HIS A 238 -15.23 -11.05 -28.19
N ASN A 239 -14.67 -11.93 -27.37
CA ASN A 239 -14.66 -13.38 -27.60
C ASN A 239 -15.92 -14.11 -27.10
N GLY A 240 -16.93 -13.40 -26.60
CA GLY A 240 -18.16 -13.99 -26.07
C GLY A 240 -17.96 -14.87 -24.82
N ILE A 241 -16.87 -14.68 -24.08
CA ILE A 241 -16.56 -15.46 -22.88
C ILE A 241 -17.25 -14.83 -21.68
N ASP A 242 -18.12 -15.59 -21.02
CA ASP A 242 -18.78 -15.15 -19.80
C ASP A 242 -17.78 -15.07 -18.63
N ARG A 243 -17.93 -14.05 -17.79
CA ARG A 243 -17.09 -13.86 -16.60
C ARG A 243 -17.34 -14.90 -15.54
N ASP A 244 -18.47 -15.59 -15.61
CA ASP A 244 -18.81 -16.68 -14.69
C ASP A 244 -17.94 -17.93 -14.91
N THR A 245 -17.24 -18.02 -16.04
CA THR A 245 -16.23 -19.06 -16.27
C THR A 245 -14.91 -18.78 -15.52
N LEU A 246 -14.72 -17.58 -14.96
CA LEU A 246 -13.49 -17.21 -14.28
C LEU A 246 -13.49 -17.71 -12.82
N PRO A 247 -12.34 -18.15 -12.27
CA PRO A 247 -12.23 -18.55 -10.86
C PRO A 247 -12.62 -17.45 -9.86
N TYR A 248 -12.52 -16.18 -10.28
CA TYR A 248 -12.92 -15.03 -9.48
C TYR A 248 -13.50 -13.93 -10.34
N LYS A 249 -14.64 -13.39 -9.89
CA LYS A 249 -15.26 -12.18 -10.44
C LYS A 249 -15.40 -11.13 -9.36
N ALA A 250 -14.84 -9.95 -9.60
CA ALA A 250 -15.08 -8.79 -8.75
C ALA A 250 -16.49 -8.22 -9.01
N PRO A 251 -17.20 -7.75 -7.96
CA PRO A 251 -18.51 -7.14 -8.10
C PRO A 251 -18.43 -5.79 -8.85
N MET A 252 -19.53 -5.38 -9.47
CA MET A 252 -19.71 -4.04 -10.09
C MET A 252 -18.70 -3.68 -11.18
N GLN A 253 -18.11 -4.67 -11.86
CA GLN A 253 -17.22 -4.44 -13.00
C GLN A 253 -18.03 -4.26 -14.29
N PRO A 254 -17.68 -3.28 -15.15
CA PRO A 254 -16.42 -2.53 -15.18
C PRO A 254 -16.45 -1.18 -14.45
N PHE A 255 -17.58 -0.76 -13.86
CA PHE A 255 -17.74 0.56 -13.23
C PHE A 255 -16.68 0.81 -12.14
N LEU A 256 -16.42 -0.17 -11.28
CA LEU A 256 -15.44 -0.05 -10.21
C LEU A 256 -14.02 0.18 -10.75
N ALA A 257 -13.65 -0.45 -11.87
CA ALA A 257 -12.34 -0.23 -12.49
C ALA A 257 -12.20 1.18 -13.07
N TYR A 258 -13.25 1.74 -13.70
CA TYR A 258 -13.25 3.13 -14.15
C TYR A 258 -13.11 4.11 -12.98
N PHE A 259 -13.90 3.90 -11.92
CA PHE A 259 -13.82 4.70 -10.70
C PHE A 259 -12.41 4.67 -10.10
N ALA A 260 -11.81 3.48 -9.95
CA ALA A 260 -10.48 3.33 -9.38
C ALA A 260 -9.40 4.06 -10.19
N ILE A 261 -9.44 3.98 -11.53
CA ILE A 261 -8.51 4.70 -12.40
C ILE A 261 -8.63 6.21 -12.20
N ILE A 262 -9.85 6.75 -12.30
CA ILE A 262 -10.09 8.19 -12.19
C ILE A 262 -9.66 8.67 -10.79
N PHE A 263 -10.06 7.95 -9.75
CA PHE A 263 -9.73 8.30 -8.38
C PHE A 263 -8.22 8.29 -8.12
N CYS A 264 -7.50 7.25 -8.57
CA CYS A 264 -6.05 7.18 -8.42
C CYS A 264 -5.34 8.32 -9.15
N LEU A 265 -5.77 8.65 -10.37
CA LEU A 265 -5.19 9.75 -11.15
C LEU A 265 -5.45 11.11 -10.50
N VAL A 266 -6.66 11.34 -9.99
CA VAL A 266 -7.01 12.59 -9.29
C VAL A 266 -6.20 12.73 -8.00
N VAL A 267 -6.09 11.68 -7.18
CA VAL A 267 -5.28 11.72 -5.95
C VAL A 267 -3.79 11.96 -6.27
N ALA A 268 -3.25 11.29 -7.28
CA ALA A 268 -1.86 11.49 -7.70
C ALA A 268 -1.62 12.93 -8.21
N PHE A 269 -2.54 13.47 -9.01
CA PHE A 269 -2.43 14.83 -9.56
C PHE A 269 -2.51 15.91 -8.48
N PHE A 270 -3.44 15.77 -7.53
CA PHE A 270 -3.61 16.72 -6.42
C PHE A 270 -2.78 16.39 -5.19
N ASN A 271 -1.80 15.49 -5.25
CA ASN A 271 -0.95 15.14 -4.10
C ASN A 271 -0.18 16.36 -3.55
N GLY A 272 0.48 17.12 -4.44
CA GLY A 272 1.31 18.27 -4.09
C GLY A 272 0.57 19.60 -4.10
N PHE A 273 -0.75 19.61 -3.88
CA PHE A 273 -1.57 20.83 -3.92
C PHE A 273 -1.11 21.90 -2.92
N ASP A 274 -0.52 21.48 -1.79
CA ASP A 274 0.00 22.33 -0.73
C ASP A 274 1.24 23.13 -1.15
N ALA A 275 2.01 22.65 -2.12
CA ALA A 275 3.14 23.38 -2.69
C ALA A 275 2.71 24.62 -3.49
N PHE A 276 1.47 24.66 -3.99
CA PHE A 276 0.91 25.77 -4.76
C PHE A 276 0.28 26.87 -3.89
N PHE A 277 0.24 26.71 -2.57
CA PHE A 277 -0.21 27.77 -1.68
C PHE A 277 0.84 28.90 -1.56
N PRO A 278 0.42 30.17 -1.38
CA PRO A 278 1.33 31.31 -1.30
C PRO A 278 2.44 31.11 -0.27
N GLY A 279 3.70 31.25 -0.68
CA GLY A 279 4.87 31.17 0.19
C GLY A 279 5.38 29.76 0.53
N ARG A 280 4.81 28.69 -0.03
CA ARG A 280 5.20 27.29 0.26
C ARG A 280 5.87 26.55 -0.90
N PHE A 281 5.99 27.19 -2.05
CA PHE A 281 6.63 26.59 -3.21
C PHE A 281 8.14 26.47 -2.99
N SER A 282 8.63 25.23 -2.98
CA SER A 282 10.05 24.89 -2.87
C SER A 282 10.29 23.60 -3.64
N ALA A 283 11.51 23.38 -4.13
CA ALA A 283 11.89 22.10 -4.74
C ALA A 283 11.62 20.92 -3.79
N LYS A 284 11.80 21.13 -2.48
CA LYS A 284 11.53 20.10 -1.45
C LYS A 284 10.04 19.76 -1.27
N THR A 285 9.13 20.68 -1.59
CA THR A 285 7.67 20.47 -1.46
C THR A 285 7.04 20.05 -2.78
N PHE A 286 7.61 20.46 -3.91
CA PHE A 286 7.10 20.16 -5.24
C PHE A 286 7.66 18.85 -5.83
N LEU A 287 8.95 18.57 -5.64
CA LEU A 287 9.59 17.45 -6.33
C LEU A 287 9.09 16.08 -5.85
N PRO A 288 9.03 15.76 -4.54
CA PRO A 288 8.61 14.42 -4.10
C PRO A 288 7.20 14.02 -4.56
N PRO A 289 6.18 14.90 -4.52
CA PRO A 289 4.84 14.58 -5.02
C PRO A 289 4.70 14.33 -6.51
N TYR A 290 5.60 14.90 -7.32
CA TYR A 290 5.43 14.95 -8.77
C TYR A 290 6.50 14.23 -9.56
N ILE A 291 7.66 13.88 -8.99
CA ILE A 291 8.79 13.30 -9.72
C ILE A 291 8.49 11.90 -10.30
N ASP A 292 7.60 11.14 -9.68
CA ASP A 292 7.24 9.80 -10.16
C ASP A 292 6.48 9.81 -11.48
N ILE A 293 5.68 10.84 -11.74
CA ILE A 293 4.90 10.96 -12.97
C ILE A 293 5.82 11.05 -14.22
N PRO A 294 6.78 11.99 -14.31
CA PRO A 294 7.72 12.04 -15.43
C PRO A 294 8.66 10.84 -15.46
N ILE A 295 9.06 10.26 -14.31
CA ILE A 295 9.85 9.02 -14.29
C ILE A 295 9.05 7.90 -14.97
N PHE A 296 7.81 7.66 -14.56
CA PHE A 296 6.95 6.64 -15.14
C PHE A 296 6.72 6.89 -16.64
N LEU A 297 6.38 8.11 -17.03
CA LEU A 297 6.18 8.47 -18.44
C LEU A 297 7.47 8.26 -19.26
N SER A 298 8.63 8.63 -18.72
CA SER A 298 9.92 8.44 -19.40
C SER A 298 10.25 6.96 -19.60
N LEU A 299 10.02 6.12 -18.60
CA LEU A 299 10.24 4.68 -18.68
C LEU A 299 9.25 4.03 -19.66
N PHE A 300 7.98 4.40 -19.60
CA PHE A 300 6.93 3.87 -20.46
C PHE A 300 7.13 4.28 -21.92
N LEU A 301 7.29 5.58 -22.19
CA LEU A 301 7.50 6.10 -23.54
C LEU A 301 8.87 5.71 -24.09
N GLY A 302 9.90 5.71 -23.25
CA GLY A 302 11.25 5.26 -23.61
C GLY A 302 11.25 3.79 -24.05
N TYR A 303 10.59 2.90 -23.28
CA TYR A 303 10.43 1.50 -23.67
C TYR A 303 9.70 1.37 -25.01
N LYS A 304 8.60 2.11 -25.18
CA LYS A 304 7.79 2.08 -26.41
C LYS A 304 8.55 2.62 -27.62
N PHE A 305 9.37 3.64 -27.43
CA PHE A 305 10.22 4.22 -28.48
C PHE A 305 11.34 3.25 -28.90
N VAL A 306 12.08 2.70 -27.93
CA VAL A 306 13.21 1.78 -28.19
C VAL A 306 12.74 0.46 -28.79
N LYS A 307 11.68 -0.13 -28.23
CA LYS A 307 11.15 -1.42 -28.70
C LYS A 307 10.11 -1.28 -29.80
N LYS A 308 9.73 -0.05 -30.18
CA LYS A 308 8.73 0.26 -31.22
C LYS A 308 7.41 -0.52 -31.04
N THR A 309 7.01 -0.74 -29.79
CA THR A 309 5.82 -1.55 -29.47
C THR A 309 4.54 -0.76 -29.74
N LYS A 310 3.50 -1.47 -30.15
CA LYS A 310 2.16 -0.92 -30.37
C LYS A 310 1.21 -1.42 -29.29
N PHE A 311 0.14 -0.67 -29.03
CA PHE A 311 -0.93 -1.18 -28.19
C PHE A 311 -1.59 -2.37 -28.89
N VAL A 312 -1.64 -3.51 -28.21
CA VAL A 312 -2.27 -4.73 -28.71
C VAL A 312 -3.77 -4.48 -28.90
N LYS A 313 -4.30 -4.75 -30.09
CA LYS A 313 -5.74 -4.61 -30.38
C LYS A 313 -6.52 -5.69 -29.62
N VAL A 314 -7.77 -5.40 -29.29
CA VAL A 314 -8.62 -6.33 -28.53
C VAL A 314 -8.78 -7.68 -29.24
N SER A 315 -8.90 -7.67 -30.57
CA SER A 315 -9.01 -8.87 -31.40
C SER A 315 -7.73 -9.72 -31.48
N GLU A 316 -6.57 -9.13 -31.17
CA GLU A 316 -5.26 -9.77 -31.26
C GLU A 316 -4.72 -10.17 -29.88
N MET A 317 -5.49 -9.93 -28.80
CA MET A 317 -5.07 -10.26 -27.45
C MET A 317 -5.11 -11.77 -27.21
N ASP A 318 -3.98 -12.31 -26.80
CA ASP A 318 -3.87 -13.70 -26.36
C ASP A 318 -4.26 -13.84 -24.89
N ILE A 319 -5.28 -14.66 -24.62
CA ILE A 319 -5.77 -15.03 -23.28
C ILE A 319 -5.67 -16.54 -23.02
N TRP A 320 -5.05 -17.29 -23.94
CA TRP A 320 -5.01 -18.75 -23.93
C TRP A 320 -3.62 -19.31 -23.62
N SER A 321 -2.55 -18.60 -24.00
CA SER A 321 -1.18 -19.03 -23.70
C SER A 321 -0.97 -19.28 -22.20
N GLY A 322 -0.36 -20.44 -21.88
CA GLY A 322 -0.13 -20.88 -20.50
C GLY A 322 -1.37 -21.42 -19.77
N LYS A 323 -2.59 -21.15 -20.23
CA LYS A 323 -3.83 -21.59 -19.56
C LYS A 323 -3.94 -23.12 -19.53
N ALA A 324 -3.60 -23.80 -20.62
CA ALA A 324 -3.72 -25.26 -20.72
C ALA A 324 -2.85 -26.01 -19.71
N GLU A 325 -1.67 -25.48 -19.38
CA GLU A 325 -0.81 -26.05 -18.35
C GLU A 325 -1.44 -25.91 -16.96
N ILE A 326 -1.95 -24.72 -16.64
CA ILE A 326 -2.64 -24.47 -15.36
C ILE A 326 -3.93 -25.31 -15.25
N ASP A 327 -4.68 -25.48 -16.33
CA ASP A 327 -5.87 -26.34 -16.38
C ASP A 327 -5.52 -27.82 -16.12
N ARG A 328 -4.33 -28.29 -16.52
CA ARG A 328 -3.86 -29.66 -16.24
C ARG A 328 -3.39 -29.85 -14.80
N LEU A 329 -2.83 -28.82 -14.19
CA LEU A 329 -2.36 -28.84 -12.80
C LEU A 329 -3.51 -28.67 -11.80
N GLU A 330 -4.64 -28.08 -12.19
CA GLU A 330 -5.75 -27.85 -11.27
C GLU A 330 -6.32 -29.14 -10.63
N PRO A 331 -6.57 -30.24 -11.38
CA PRO A 331 -7.12 -31.47 -10.82
C PRO A 331 -6.14 -32.24 -9.93
N THR A 332 -4.83 -31.97 -10.03
CA THR A 332 -3.82 -32.69 -9.23
C THR A 332 -3.79 -32.22 -7.77
N TRP A 333 -4.38 -31.07 -7.47
CA TRP A 333 -4.41 -30.55 -6.10
C TRP A 333 -5.44 -31.28 -5.24
N PRO A 334 -5.08 -31.72 -4.02
CA PRO A 334 -6.01 -32.38 -3.13
C PRO A 334 -7.16 -31.44 -2.74
N VAL A 335 -8.39 -31.94 -2.83
CA VAL A 335 -9.57 -31.20 -2.36
C VAL A 335 -9.56 -31.18 -0.84
N VAL A 336 -9.07 -30.10 -0.25
CA VAL A 336 -9.11 -29.91 1.21
C VAL A 336 -10.56 -29.76 1.66
N LYS A 337 -11.15 -30.84 2.21
CA LYS A 337 -12.46 -30.87 2.86
C LYS A 337 -12.25 -30.66 4.38
N PRO A 338 -12.94 -29.68 5.00
CA PRO A 338 -12.87 -29.49 6.45
C PRO A 338 -13.47 -30.69 7.17
N ARG A 339 -12.74 -31.27 8.11
CA ARG A 339 -13.16 -32.41 8.93
C ARG A 339 -14.19 -31.99 9.99
N ASN A 340 -13.98 -30.84 10.64
CA ASN A 340 -14.79 -30.36 11.77
C ASN A 340 -15.26 -28.89 11.61
N TRP A 341 -16.17 -28.45 12.47
CA TRP A 341 -16.65 -27.05 12.50
C TRP A 341 -15.54 -26.06 12.85
N LEU A 342 -14.61 -26.43 13.74
CA LEU A 342 -13.41 -25.65 14.04
C LEU A 342 -12.49 -25.54 12.83
N GLU A 343 -12.32 -26.61 12.06
CA GLU A 343 -11.58 -26.54 10.80
C GLU A 343 -12.31 -25.69 9.76
N ARG A 344 -13.65 -25.69 9.71
CA ARG A 344 -14.39 -24.76 8.83
C ARG A 344 -14.13 -23.30 9.20
N ILE A 345 -14.11 -22.98 10.49
CA ILE A 345 -13.78 -21.65 10.98
C ILE A 345 -12.31 -21.33 10.70
N TRP A 346 -11.40 -22.27 10.97
CA TRP A 346 -9.97 -22.11 10.67
C TRP A 346 -9.75 -21.90 9.17
N PHE A 347 -10.32 -22.71 8.29
CA PHE A 347 -10.26 -22.52 6.84
C PHE A 347 -11.07 -21.32 6.34
N TRP A 348 -11.83 -20.64 7.20
CA TRP A 348 -12.44 -19.36 6.88
C TRP A 348 -11.51 -18.21 7.30
N ILE A 349 -10.89 -18.31 8.48
CA ILE A 349 -9.96 -17.33 9.08
C ILE A 349 -8.55 -17.38 8.44
N ALA A 350 -7.93 -18.56 8.39
CA ALA A 350 -6.60 -18.89 7.84
C ALA A 350 -6.67 -19.22 6.35
#